data_AF-A0A7S1M406-F1
#
_entry.id   AF-A0A7S1M406-F1
#
_cell.length_a   1.000
_cell.length_b   1.000
_cell.length_c   1.000
_cell.angle_alpha   90.00
_cell.angle_beta   90.00
_cell.angle_gamma   90.00
#
_symmetry.space_group_name_H-M   'P 1'
#
loop_
_entity.id
_entity.type
_entity.pdbx_description
1 polymer ?
#
loop_
_entity_poly.entity_id
_entity_poly.type
_entity_poly.pdbx_seq_one_letter_code
_entity_poly.pdbx_strand_id
1 'polypeptide(L)'
;MFLLPPVPGVPVYVFVGVVVSERGRLTEGVGFAGGVLVAVAMSFFVKQIACISQYMLGFCLGKLVRVQQLIGVDKVVTRAIERILKEPGLSLGTVAILVGGPDWPTSVTCGILR
;
A
#
# COMPACT_ATOMS: atom_id res chain seq x y z
N MET A 1 -7.47 -5.62 7.04
CA MET A 1 -6.08 -6.06 7.27
C MET A 1 -5.02 -5.16 6.63
N PHE A 2 -5.25 -4.61 5.43
CA PHE A 2 -4.27 -3.76 4.74
C PHE A 2 -3.80 -2.50 5.49
N LEU A 3 -4.54 -2.04 6.49
CA LEU A 3 -4.22 -0.87 7.31
C LEU A 3 -3.39 -1.22 8.57
N LEU A 4 -3.26 -2.52 8.89
CA LEU A 4 -2.56 -3.00 10.07
C LEU A 4 -1.06 -3.15 9.75
N PRO A 5 -0.16 -2.45 10.47
CA PRO A 5 1.28 -2.54 10.26
C PRO A 5 1.86 -3.97 10.26
N PRO A 6 1.43 -4.90 11.15
CA PRO A 6 2.06 -6.22 11.24
C PRO A 6 1.58 -7.22 10.18
N VAL A 7 0.56 -6.88 9.38
CA VAL A 7 -0.01 -7.84 8.42
C VAL A 7 0.54 -7.57 7.01
N PRO A 8 1.37 -8.46 6.45
CA PRO A 8 1.82 -8.31 5.08
C PRO A 8 0.63 -8.43 4.11
N GLY A 9 0.63 -7.66 3.02
CA GLY A 9 -0.46 -7.64 2.06
C GLY A 9 -0.64 -8.96 1.30
N VAL A 10 0.46 -9.69 1.04
CA VAL A 10 0.47 -10.90 0.21
C VAL A 10 -0.49 -11.99 0.72
N PRO A 11 -0.47 -12.41 2.00
CA PRO A 11 -1.47 -13.35 2.52
C PRO A 11 -2.91 -12.92 2.32
N VAL A 12 -3.20 -11.62 2.42
CA VAL A 12 -4.56 -11.09 2.28
C VAL A 12 -5.03 -11.21 0.82
N TYR A 13 -4.19 -10.86 -0.15
CA TYR A 13 -4.53 -11.02 -1.57
C TYR A 13 -4.74 -12.48 -1.96
N VAL A 14 -3.84 -13.38 -1.50
CA VAL A 14 -3.96 -14.81 -1.78
C VAL A 14 -5.24 -15.37 -1.18
N PHE A 15 -5.55 -15.00 0.07
CA PHE A 15 -6.78 -15.45 0.73
C PHE A 15 -8.04 -14.96 0.01
N VAL A 16 -8.09 -13.69 -0.39
CA VAL A 16 -9.19 -13.13 -1.19
C VAL A 16 -9.31 -13.88 -2.52
N GLY A 17 -8.21 -14.12 -3.21
CA GLY A 17 -8.17 -14.88 -4.45
C GLY A 17 -8.75 -16.29 -4.30
N VAL A 18 -8.34 -17.04 -3.29
CA VAL A 18 -8.83 -18.41 -3.05
C VAL A 18 -10.31 -18.41 -2.68
N VAL A 19 -10.71 -17.59 -1.71
CA VAL A 19 -12.07 -17.62 -1.17
C VAL A 19 -13.08 -17.05 -2.16
N VAL A 20 -12.81 -15.89 -2.77
CA VAL A 20 -13.78 -15.23 -3.66
C VAL A 20 -13.91 -15.99 -4.99
N SER A 21 -12.81 -16.53 -5.52
CA SER A 21 -12.88 -17.30 -6.77
C SER A 21 -13.63 -18.62 -6.58
N GLU A 22 -13.43 -19.31 -5.45
CA GLU A 22 -14.16 -20.54 -5.14
C GLU A 22 -15.65 -20.27 -4.89
N ARG A 23 -15.99 -19.13 -4.25
CA ARG A 23 -17.39 -18.71 -4.14
C ARG A 23 -18.01 -18.38 -5.50
N GLY A 24 -17.26 -17.73 -6.39
CA GLY A 24 -17.71 -17.48 -7.76
C GLY A 24 -18.01 -18.76 -8.54
N ARG A 25 -17.25 -19.83 -8.31
CA ARG A 25 -17.49 -21.16 -8.91
C ARG A 25 -18.84 -21.77 -8.49
N LEU A 26 -19.26 -21.53 -7.26
CA LEU A 26 -20.51 -22.07 -6.69
C LEU A 26 -21.75 -21.21 -7.03
N THR A 27 -21.56 -19.99 -7.53
CA THR A 27 -22.63 -19.07 -7.92
C THR A 27 -23.01 -19.26 -9.38
N GLU A 28 -24.27 -19.61 -9.63
CA GLU A 28 -24.81 -19.74 -10.99
C GLU A 28 -24.67 -18.43 -11.76
N GLY A 29 -24.10 -18.49 -12.98
CA GLY A 29 -23.91 -17.34 -13.87
C GLY A 29 -22.58 -16.58 -13.70
N VAL A 30 -21.82 -16.78 -12.62
CA VAL A 30 -20.51 -16.12 -12.41
C VAL A 30 -19.36 -17.04 -12.85
N GLY A 31 -19.36 -18.28 -12.37
CA GLY A 31 -18.29 -19.24 -12.59
C GLY A 31 -16.95 -18.84 -11.95
N PHE A 32 -15.95 -19.71 -12.06
CA PHE A 32 -14.63 -19.47 -11.46
C PHE A 32 -13.95 -18.22 -12.03
N ALA A 33 -13.99 -18.04 -13.36
CA ALA A 33 -13.38 -16.89 -14.03
C ALA A 33 -14.01 -15.56 -13.59
N GLY A 34 -15.34 -15.51 -13.42
CA GLY A 34 -16.03 -14.34 -12.87
C GLY A 34 -15.62 -14.07 -11.42
N GLY A 35 -15.48 -15.12 -10.61
CA GLY A 35 -14.97 -15.02 -9.24
C GLY A 35 -13.56 -14.45 -9.16
N VAL A 36 -12.65 -14.87 -10.05
CA VAL A 36 -11.28 -14.33 -10.15
C VAL A 36 -11.31 -12.84 -10.50
N LEU A 37 -12.10 -12.43 -11.49
CA LEU A 37 -12.21 -11.02 -11.89
C LEU A 37 -12.73 -10.15 -10.73
N VAL A 38 -13.73 -10.62 -10.00
CA VAL A 38 -14.25 -9.93 -8.81
C VAL A 38 -13.18 -9.85 -7.72
N ALA A 39 -12.43 -10.92 -7.48
CA ALA A 39 -11.36 -10.95 -6.48
C ALA A 39 -10.24 -9.94 -6.81
N VAL A 40 -9.85 -9.84 -8.08
CA VAL A 40 -8.86 -8.86 -8.56
C VAL A 40 -9.37 -7.43 -8.39
N ALA A 41 -10.59 -7.14 -8.84
CA ALA A 41 -11.19 -5.81 -8.72
C ALA A 41 -11.31 -5.39 -7.25
N MET A 42 -11.83 -6.27 -6.40
CA MET A 42 -11.95 -6.02 -4.96
C MET A 42 -10.58 -5.74 -4.32
N SER A 43 -9.58 -6.57 -4.62
CA SER A 43 -8.22 -6.39 -4.09
C SER A 43 -7.61 -5.06 -4.53
N PHE A 44 -7.80 -4.67 -5.79
CA PHE A 44 -7.33 -3.39 -6.32
C PHE A 44 -7.93 -2.19 -5.58
N PHE A 45 -9.26 -2.12 -5.42
CA PHE A 45 -9.90 -1.00 -4.74
C PHE A 45 -9.54 -0.92 -3.26
N VAL A 46 -9.54 -2.07 -2.57
CA VAL A 46 -9.18 -2.12 -1.15
C VAL A 46 -7.73 -1.68 -0.95
N LYS A 47 -6.83 -2.07 -1.85
CA LYS A 47 -5.43 -1.64 -1.84
C LYS A 47 -5.30 -0.12 -2.00
N GLN A 48 -5.99 0.49 -2.96
CA GLN A 48 -5.94 1.94 -3.16
C GLN A 48 -6.47 2.71 -1.94
N ILE A 49 -7.59 2.28 -1.36
CA ILE A 49 -8.14 2.90 -0.15
C ILE A 49 -7.15 2.77 1.01
N ALA A 50 -6.52 1.61 1.18
CA ALA A 50 -5.52 1.40 2.23
C ALA A 50 -4.31 2.33 2.06
N CYS A 51 -3.73 2.43 0.87
CA CYS A 51 -2.60 3.33 0.62
C CYS A 51 -2.96 4.80 0.88
N ILE A 52 -4.13 5.25 0.44
CA ILE A 52 -4.60 6.64 0.69
C ILE A 52 -4.74 6.88 2.20
N SER A 53 -5.37 5.95 2.92
CA SER A 53 -5.55 6.08 4.37
C SER A 53 -4.22 6.10 5.14
N GLN A 54 -3.25 5.28 4.73
CA GLN A 54 -1.89 5.25 5.29
C GLN A 54 -1.14 6.55 5.01
N TYR A 55 -1.26 7.08 3.79
CA TYR A 55 -0.72 8.40 3.44
C TYR A 55 -1.34 9.49 4.31
N MET A 56 -2.67 9.51 4.48
CA MET A 56 -3.35 10.49 5.33
C MET A 56 -2.92 10.40 6.80
N LEU A 57 -2.76 9.17 7.33
CA LEU A 57 -2.21 8.96 8.67
C LEU A 57 -0.81 9.55 8.79
N GLY A 58 0.06 9.28 7.82
CA GLY A 58 1.38 9.89 7.74
C GLY A 58 1.33 11.42 7.68
N PHE A 59 0.45 11.97 6.85
CA PHE A 59 0.28 13.42 6.72
C PHE A 59 -0.12 14.10 8.03
N CYS A 60 -1.04 13.49 8.79
CA CYS A 60 -1.47 13.98 10.09
C CYS A 60 -0.36 13.84 11.15
N LEU A 61 0.25 12.66 11.27
CA LEU A 61 1.30 12.37 12.26
C LEU A 61 2.60 13.12 11.98
N GLY A 62 2.91 13.38 10.71
CA GLY A 62 4.06 14.17 10.29
C GLY A 62 4.01 15.64 10.71
N LYS A 63 2.92 16.12 11.35
CA LYS A 63 2.89 17.44 11.99
C LYS A 63 3.56 17.46 13.38
N LEU A 64 3.78 16.29 13.99
CA LEU A 64 4.37 16.17 15.32
C LEU A 64 5.89 16.03 15.21
N VAL A 65 6.63 16.96 15.80
CA VAL A 65 8.12 16.94 15.80
C VAL A 65 8.68 15.65 16.39
N ARG A 66 8.03 15.08 17.42
CA ARG A 66 8.43 13.79 18.00
C ARG A 66 8.37 12.65 16.97
N VAL A 67 7.36 12.63 16.11
CA VAL A 67 7.22 11.61 15.05
C VAL A 67 8.28 11.83 13.96
N GLN A 68 8.52 13.08 13.58
CA GLN A 68 9.57 13.43 12.62
C GLN A 68 10.97 13.01 13.11
N GLN A 69 11.26 13.23 14.39
CA GLN A 69 12.52 12.82 15.03
C GLN A 69 12.65 11.29 15.10
N LEU A 70 11.57 10.59 15.44
CA LEU A 70 11.55 9.12 15.50
C LEU A 70 11.86 8.47 14.14
N ILE A 71 11.28 9.02 13.07
CA ILE A 71 11.48 8.53 11.70
C ILE A 71 12.83 8.99 11.14
N GLY A 72 13.41 10.06 11.69
CA GLY A 72 14.65 10.63 11.21
C GLY A 72 14.47 11.25 9.83
N VAL A 73 13.49 12.16 9.68
CA VAL A 73 13.24 12.87 8.41
C VAL A 73 14.48 13.63 7.89
N ASP A 74 15.38 14.02 8.78
CA ASP A 74 16.61 14.74 8.45
C ASP A 74 17.80 13.84 8.12
N LYS A 75 17.62 12.51 8.17
CA LYS A 75 18.67 11.56 7.79
C LYS A 75 18.83 11.51 6.27
N VAL A 76 20.07 11.32 5.83
CA VAL A 76 20.44 11.28 4.39
C VAL A 76 19.59 10.29 3.60
N VAL A 77 19.36 9.08 4.15
CA VAL A 77 18.53 8.04 3.50
C VAL A 77 17.11 8.54 3.26
N THR A 78 16.48 9.14 4.28
CA THR A 78 15.12 9.64 4.19
C THR A 78 14.99 10.80 3.20
N ARG A 79 15.96 11.72 3.19
CA ARG A 79 16.02 12.82 2.22
C ARG A 79 16.29 12.34 0.79
N ALA A 80 17.08 11.28 0.61
CA ALA A 80 17.29 10.66 -0.70
C ALA A 80 15.98 10.05 -1.23
N ILE A 81 15.24 9.34 -0.37
CA ILE A 81 13.91 8.80 -0.70
C ILE A 81 12.96 9.94 -1.09
N GLU A 82 12.88 11.00 -0.29
CA GLU A 82 12.08 12.19 -0.59
C GLU A 82 12.43 12.79 -1.96
N ARG A 83 13.73 12.91 -2.26
CA ARG A 83 14.20 13.48 -3.52
C ARG A 83 13.79 12.63 -4.72
N ILE A 84 13.94 11.32 -4.64
CA ILE A 84 13.56 10.37 -5.70
C ILE A 84 12.04 10.42 -5.91
N LEU A 85 11.25 10.41 -4.84
CA LEU A 85 9.78 10.45 -4.93
C LEU A 85 9.22 11.77 -5.48
N LYS A 86 9.98 12.87 -5.39
CA LYS A 86 9.62 14.18 -5.96
C LYS A 86 9.96 14.30 -7.45
N GLU A 87 10.69 13.35 -8.03
CA GLU A 87 10.94 13.35 -9.47
C GLU A 87 9.63 13.07 -10.23
N PRO A 88 9.29 13.89 -11.25
CA PRO A 88 8.09 13.66 -12.04
C PRO A 88 8.20 12.37 -12.85
N GLY A 89 7.18 11.53 -12.76
CA GLY A 89 7.09 10.26 -13.50
C GLY A 89 7.36 9.03 -12.64
N LEU A 90 7.46 7.87 -13.30
CA LEU A 90 7.72 6.57 -12.66
C LEU A 90 9.15 6.13 -12.96
N SER A 91 10.13 6.79 -12.33
CA SER A 91 11.53 6.37 -12.43
C SER A 91 11.71 4.99 -11.79
N LEU A 92 12.76 4.27 -12.17
CA LEU A 92 13.10 2.98 -11.55
C LEU A 92 13.30 3.12 -10.03
N GLY A 93 13.81 4.27 -9.58
CA GLY A 93 13.93 4.59 -8.15
C GLY A 93 12.57 4.71 -7.47
N THR A 94 11.63 5.43 -8.06
CA THR A 94 10.25 5.55 -7.55
C THR A 94 9.57 4.20 -7.44
N VAL A 95 9.69 3.36 -8.47
CA VAL A 95 9.12 2.01 -8.47
C VAL A 95 9.81 1.13 -7.41
N ALA A 96 11.13 1.17 -7.30
CA ALA A 96 11.87 0.40 -6.31
C ALA A 96 11.47 0.77 -4.87
N ILE A 97 11.25 2.05 -4.59
CA ILE A 97 10.81 2.52 -3.26
C ILE A 97 9.36 2.11 -3.00
N LEU A 98 8.45 2.38 -3.93
CA LEU A 98 7.01 2.17 -3.74
C LEU A 98 6.59 0.69 -3.75
N VAL A 99 7.26 -0.14 -4.56
CA VAL A 99 6.94 -1.57 -4.71
C VAL A 99 7.86 -2.46 -3.88
N GLY A 100 9.15 -2.10 -3.77
CA GLY A 100 10.13 -2.88 -3.01
C GLY A 100 10.06 -2.65 -1.50
N GLY A 101 9.55 -1.50 -1.07
CA GLY A 101 9.35 -1.19 0.34
C GLY A 101 8.12 -1.88 0.94
N PRO A 102 8.06 -2.07 2.27
CA PRO A 102 6.88 -2.63 2.91
C PRO A 102 5.72 -1.61 2.81
N ASP A 103 4.59 -2.06 2.27
CA ASP A 103 3.41 -1.23 1.96
C ASP A 103 3.07 -0.16 3.00
N TRP A 104 2.93 -0.58 4.26
CA TRP A 104 2.51 0.27 5.37
C TRP A 104 3.54 1.37 5.69
N PRO A 105 4.79 1.06 6.09
CA PRO A 105 5.78 2.08 6.38
C PRO A 105 6.11 2.95 5.16
N THR A 106 6.09 2.41 3.93
CA THR A 106 6.33 3.21 2.72
C THR A 106 5.24 4.26 2.54
N SER A 107 3.96 3.87 2.55
CA SER A 107 2.85 4.80 2.31
C SER A 107 2.71 5.85 3.41
N VAL A 108 2.91 5.46 4.68
CA VAL A 108 2.91 6.39 5.82
C VAL A 108 4.08 7.37 5.72
N THR A 109 5.28 6.89 5.39
CA THR A 109 6.47 7.76 5.25
C THR A 109 6.28 8.75 4.11
N CYS A 110 5.69 8.33 2.97
CA CYS A 110 5.34 9.25 1.89
C CYS A 110 4.41 10.38 2.38
N GLY A 111 3.43 10.07 3.23
CA GLY A 111 2.56 11.08 3.85
C GLY A 111 3.30 12.06 4.78
N ILE A 112 4.34 11.58 5.45
CA ILE A 112 5.17 12.38 6.37
C ILE A 112 6.12 13.31 5.62
N LEU A 113 6.69 12.84 4.50
CA LEU A 113 7.70 13.58 3.74
C LEU A 113 7.13 14.68 2.85
N ARG A 114 5.87 14.57 2.42
CA ARG A 114 5.12 15.58 1.64
C ARG A 114 5.84 16.08 0.37
#